data_AF-A0A836BQ29-F1
#
_entry.id   AF-A0A836BQ29-F1
#
_cell.length_a   1.000
_cell.length_b   1.000
_cell.length_c   1.000
_cell.angle_alpha   90.00
_cell.angle_beta   90.00
_cell.angle_gamma   90.00
#
_symmetry.space_group_name_H-M   'P 1'
#
loop_
_entity.id
_entity.type
_entity.pdbx_description
1 polymer ?
#
loop_
_entity_poly.entity_id
_entity_poly.type
_entity_poly.pdbx_seq_one_letter_code
_entity_poly.pdbx_strand_id
1 'polypeptide(L)'
;MQATGRALARWGLRGTLLAFASELTALPSVGVSACCALSLARSSGLATTSGKQTEDQIGKGADDIEEKQREVKALVEELKHLRKKEELLRTELQQLRKTELLLLSGAPAPRRLLDAAAELRQGPGPDVWELRYGDSCVLSYVDPMGVVDYTRGWAGAALQAAVDGYRPTAPAPLLVSGLIKTGKSYTLEHVVPAVVAEALRKAGGAHPLECMVVLRLRADTLNRQDGAAALLKNLLELLLDWVQDEHVPVRAGAVQAAMDKLALFAADYAAMGAAIMRFLKAVEVPVLVLCDEVQSLFLPTIGGKLDVSGATYIRDTLMKTLLVYGPRTVLWCLTGSSMAQTWVSLADMPPNGYAVITRACAAVLPATHSPLHMDLAWELLQARFAGVDLDLELRHLCPSSIALLTVLVTEWIDANRPKDVAAFVSEFKRAKLVEESRKEWKLGLEAMPEQQRLTVLDLSSPGVGARIDRDLHPGLRRFLEPHSKRRADGRWYLGDAHQREILRLLIKPDGTLRESWSDEEFSASLTQLDAA
;
A
#
# COMPACT_ATOMS: atom_id res chain seq x y z
N MET A 1 -13.69 39.65 -6.31
CA MET A 1 -14.77 38.98 -7.08
C MET A 1 -14.54 39.24 -8.56
N GLN A 2 -14.69 38.22 -9.41
CA GLN A 2 -14.40 38.17 -10.86
C GLN A 2 -12.94 37.88 -11.28
N ALA A 3 -12.43 36.68 -11.00
CA ALA A 3 -11.33 36.07 -11.77
C ALA A 3 -11.23 34.53 -11.64
N THR A 4 -11.90 33.90 -10.68
CA THR A 4 -11.75 32.46 -10.39
C THR A 4 -12.86 31.55 -10.93
N GLY A 5 -13.74 32.05 -11.80
CA GLY A 5 -14.90 31.30 -12.33
C GLY A 5 -14.72 30.60 -13.69
N ARG A 6 -13.60 30.78 -14.40
CA ARG A 6 -13.44 30.28 -15.79
C ARG A 6 -12.52 29.05 -15.94
N ALA A 7 -11.84 28.61 -14.89
CA ALA A 7 -10.94 27.45 -14.94
C ALA A 7 -11.67 26.10 -14.75
N LEU A 8 -12.80 26.07 -14.04
CA LEU A 8 -13.55 24.84 -13.72
C LEU A 8 -14.49 24.37 -14.85
N ALA A 9 -14.91 25.25 -15.77
CA ALA A 9 -15.75 24.87 -16.91
C ALA A 9 -14.96 24.19 -18.06
N ARG A 10 -13.63 24.38 -18.12
CA ARG A 10 -12.77 23.80 -19.18
C ARG A 10 -12.35 22.35 -18.91
N TRP A 11 -12.49 21.86 -17.67
CA TRP A 11 -12.21 20.46 -17.34
C TRP A 11 -13.41 19.53 -17.60
N GLY A 12 -14.65 20.03 -17.44
CA GLY A 12 -15.87 19.27 -17.74
C GLY A 12 -16.07 18.94 -19.23
N LEU A 13 -15.61 19.80 -20.14
CA LEU A 13 -15.71 19.55 -21.60
C LEU A 13 -14.68 18.54 -22.14
N ARG A 14 -13.57 18.30 -21.44
CA ARG A 14 -12.54 17.34 -21.86
C ARG A 14 -13.01 15.89 -21.76
N GLY A 15 -13.86 15.57 -20.77
CA GLY A 15 -14.45 14.24 -20.61
C GLY A 15 -15.48 13.91 -21.71
N THR A 16 -16.28 14.90 -22.12
CA THR A 16 -17.35 14.70 -23.11
C THR A 16 -16.81 14.64 -24.55
N LEU A 17 -15.73 15.36 -24.87
CA LEU A 17 -15.08 15.31 -26.19
C LEU A 17 -14.29 14.01 -26.45
N LEU A 18 -13.75 13.37 -25.41
CA LEU A 18 -13.07 12.08 -25.53
C LEU A 18 -14.05 10.92 -25.74
N ALA A 19 -15.26 11.00 -25.18
CA ALA A 19 -16.34 10.04 -25.44
C ALA A 19 -16.84 10.13 -26.90
N PHE A 20 -16.92 11.34 -27.47
CA PHE A 20 -17.38 11.55 -28.85
C PHE A 20 -16.34 11.14 -29.91
N ALA A 21 -15.04 11.27 -29.62
CA ALA A 21 -13.97 10.87 -30.53
C ALA A 21 -13.83 9.33 -30.65
N SER A 22 -14.22 8.60 -29.60
CA SER A 22 -14.20 7.12 -29.57
C SER A 22 -15.30 6.50 -30.44
N GLU A 23 -16.45 7.16 -30.61
CA GLU A 23 -17.56 6.68 -31.44
C GLU A 23 -17.35 6.96 -32.94
N LEU A 24 -16.51 7.93 -33.31
CA LEU A 24 -16.23 8.27 -34.72
C LEU A 24 -15.15 7.42 -35.39
N THR A 25 -14.35 6.67 -34.63
CA THR A 25 -13.33 5.75 -35.18
C THR A 25 -13.86 4.34 -35.47
N ALA A 26 -15.15 4.08 -35.22
CA ALA A 26 -15.79 2.78 -35.41
C ALA A 26 -16.81 2.75 -36.56
N LEU A 27 -16.50 3.40 -37.70
CA LEU A 27 -17.27 3.22 -38.94
C LEU A 27 -16.32 2.97 -40.12
N PRO A 28 -16.48 1.85 -40.86
CA PRO A 28 -15.65 1.56 -42.03
C PRO A 28 -16.01 2.47 -43.20
N SER A 29 -14.98 2.81 -43.97
CA SER A 29 -15.07 3.52 -45.24
C SER A 29 -15.99 2.81 -46.23
N VAL A 30 -17.16 3.40 -46.50
CA VAL A 30 -17.93 3.13 -47.73
C VAL A 30 -18.45 4.46 -48.24
N GLY A 31 -17.83 4.97 -49.31
CA GLY A 31 -18.40 6.08 -50.06
C GLY A 31 -19.55 5.59 -50.92
N VAL A 32 -20.78 6.03 -50.64
CA VAL A 32 -21.89 6.11 -51.62
C VAL A 32 -22.88 7.20 -51.16
N SER A 33 -23.01 8.22 -52.02
CA SER A 33 -24.22 9.02 -52.33
C SER A 33 -25.13 9.53 -51.19
N ALA A 34 -24.92 10.79 -50.81
CA ALA A 34 -25.92 11.62 -50.13
C ALA A 34 -27.05 12.01 -51.12
N CYS A 35 -28.01 11.12 -51.35
CA CYS A 35 -29.23 11.44 -52.09
C CYS A 35 -30.52 10.78 -51.55
N CYS A 36 -30.51 10.11 -50.39
CA CYS A 36 -31.67 9.35 -49.90
C CYS A 36 -32.31 9.81 -48.58
N ALA A 37 -31.92 10.93 -47.97
CA ALA A 37 -32.47 11.37 -46.67
C ALA A 37 -33.44 12.57 -46.73
N LEU A 38 -33.88 12.99 -47.94
CA LEU A 38 -34.83 14.11 -48.12
C LEU A 38 -36.16 13.72 -48.79
N SER A 39 -36.42 12.41 -48.96
CA SER A 39 -37.66 11.91 -49.58
C SER A 39 -38.68 11.28 -48.60
N LEU A 40 -38.44 11.34 -47.28
CA LEU A 40 -39.30 10.65 -46.29
C LEU A 40 -39.93 11.56 -45.23
N ALA A 41 -39.99 12.87 -45.48
CA ALA A 41 -40.70 13.83 -44.62
C ALA A 41 -41.60 14.81 -45.41
N ARG A 42 -42.23 14.32 -46.49
CA ARG A 42 -43.32 15.01 -47.20
C ARG A 42 -44.47 14.04 -47.51
N SER A 43 -45.11 13.51 -46.46
CA SER A 43 -46.45 12.92 -46.58
C SER A 43 -47.11 12.72 -45.21
N SER A 44 -47.39 13.80 -44.51
CA SER A 44 -48.51 13.87 -43.56
C SER A 44 -48.78 15.34 -43.25
N GLY A 45 -49.65 15.93 -44.07
CA GLY A 45 -50.15 17.27 -43.80
C GLY A 45 -51.09 17.23 -42.60
N LEU A 46 -50.90 18.17 -41.67
CA LEU A 46 -51.97 18.94 -41.04
C LEU A 46 -51.34 20.17 -40.36
N ALA A 47 -51.86 21.32 -40.74
CA ALA A 47 -51.35 22.66 -40.46
C ALA A 47 -51.61 23.10 -39.01
N THR A 48 -50.78 24.00 -38.47
CA THR A 48 -51.21 25.29 -37.86
C THR A 48 -50.01 26.17 -37.45
N THR A 49 -49.95 27.36 -38.07
CA THR A 49 -49.51 28.66 -37.51
C THR A 49 -48.29 28.75 -36.58
N SER A 50 -47.13 29.18 -37.12
CA SER A 50 -46.17 30.14 -36.50
C SER A 50 -44.87 30.20 -37.33
N GLY A 51 -44.91 30.83 -38.50
CA GLY A 51 -43.83 30.78 -39.51
C GLY A 51 -42.93 32.02 -39.61
N LYS A 52 -42.82 32.86 -38.57
CA LYS A 52 -41.97 34.07 -38.65
C LYS A 52 -41.00 34.31 -37.47
N GLN A 53 -40.99 33.45 -36.45
CA GLN A 53 -39.98 33.51 -35.36
C GLN A 53 -38.94 32.38 -35.44
N THR A 54 -39.15 31.39 -36.29
CA THR A 54 -38.30 30.19 -36.39
C THR A 54 -37.14 30.34 -37.37
N GLU A 55 -37.26 31.17 -38.42
CA GLU A 55 -36.19 31.34 -39.41
C GLU A 55 -35.00 32.15 -38.87
N ASP A 56 -35.23 33.16 -38.03
CA ASP A 56 -34.15 33.94 -37.38
C ASP A 56 -33.41 33.17 -36.28
N GLN A 57 -34.05 32.17 -35.65
CA GLN A 57 -33.41 31.31 -34.65
C GLN A 57 -32.59 30.17 -35.28
N ILE A 58 -32.97 29.71 -36.47
CA ILE A 58 -32.22 28.69 -37.22
C ILE A 58 -30.95 29.29 -37.84
N GLY A 59 -31.00 30.54 -38.32
CA GLY A 59 -29.82 31.27 -38.82
C GLY A 59 -28.73 31.48 -37.76
N LYS A 60 -29.12 31.94 -36.56
CA LYS A 60 -28.18 32.10 -35.43
C LYS A 60 -27.59 30.78 -34.92
N GLY A 61 -28.35 29.69 -34.97
CA GLY A 61 -27.87 28.36 -34.58
C GLY A 61 -26.84 27.79 -35.55
N ALA A 62 -26.93 28.11 -36.85
CA ALA A 62 -25.98 27.66 -37.86
C ALA A 62 -24.60 28.31 -37.71
N ASP A 63 -24.58 29.64 -37.46
CA ASP A 63 -23.33 30.38 -37.26
C ASP A 63 -22.58 29.93 -35.98
N ASP A 64 -23.31 29.68 -34.89
CA ASP A 64 -22.77 29.16 -33.62
C ASP A 64 -22.18 27.74 -33.77
N ILE A 65 -22.78 26.91 -34.64
CA ILE A 65 -22.27 25.56 -34.92
C ILE A 65 -20.98 25.65 -35.74
N GLU A 66 -20.93 26.53 -36.73
CA GLU A 66 -19.75 26.70 -37.58
C GLU A 66 -18.55 27.31 -36.81
N GLU A 67 -18.82 28.19 -35.85
CA GLU A 67 -17.80 28.71 -34.92
C GLU A 67 -17.26 27.61 -34.00
N LYS A 68 -18.13 26.80 -33.39
CA LYS A 68 -17.71 25.66 -32.54
C LYS A 68 -16.95 24.60 -33.33
N GLN A 69 -17.32 24.34 -34.59
CA GLN A 69 -16.57 23.43 -35.46
C GLN A 69 -15.15 23.94 -35.75
N ARG A 70 -14.98 25.26 -35.92
CA ARG A 70 -13.65 25.88 -36.07
C ARG A 70 -12.82 25.77 -34.80
N GLU A 71 -13.42 26.01 -33.62
CA GLU A 71 -12.72 25.85 -32.33
C GLU A 71 -12.27 24.41 -32.08
N VAL A 72 -13.15 23.42 -32.33
CA VAL A 72 -12.81 21.99 -32.18
C VAL A 72 -11.68 21.61 -33.12
N LYS A 73 -11.71 22.08 -34.37
CA LYS A 73 -10.65 21.82 -35.34
C LYS A 73 -9.30 22.40 -34.90
N ALA A 74 -9.29 23.61 -34.34
CA ALA A 74 -8.10 24.24 -33.80
C ALA A 74 -7.51 23.45 -32.61
N LEU A 75 -8.36 23.02 -31.68
CA LEU A 75 -7.95 22.22 -30.51
C LEU A 75 -7.41 20.83 -30.90
N VAL A 76 -7.97 20.21 -31.94
CA VAL A 76 -7.48 18.92 -32.47
C VAL A 76 -6.08 19.07 -33.05
N GLU A 77 -5.80 20.15 -33.79
CA GLU A 77 -4.45 20.40 -34.32
C GLU A 77 -3.44 20.74 -33.22
N GLU A 78 -3.84 21.49 -32.19
CA GLU A 78 -2.99 21.74 -31.02
C GLU A 78 -2.66 20.44 -30.26
N LEU A 79 -3.62 19.54 -30.10
CA LEU A 79 -3.40 18.22 -29.50
C LEU A 79 -2.45 17.34 -30.32
N LYS A 80 -2.57 17.36 -31.66
CA LYS A 80 -1.63 16.64 -32.54
C LYS A 80 -0.20 17.18 -32.37
N HIS A 81 -0.05 18.50 -32.30
CA HIS A 81 1.26 19.14 -32.09
C HIS A 81 1.85 18.76 -30.73
N LEU A 82 1.06 18.78 -29.66
CA LEU A 82 1.51 18.41 -28.32
C LEU A 82 1.91 16.93 -28.23
N ARG A 83 1.16 16.01 -28.85
CA ARG A 83 1.54 14.59 -28.90
C ARG A 83 2.86 14.36 -29.63
N LYS A 84 3.07 15.06 -30.76
CA LYS A 84 4.33 14.98 -31.51
C LYS A 84 5.52 15.51 -30.69
N LYS A 85 5.31 16.56 -29.89
CA LYS A 85 6.32 17.10 -28.98
C LYS A 85 6.63 16.14 -27.82
N GLU A 86 5.62 15.47 -27.28
CA GLU A 86 5.79 14.45 -26.24
C GLU A 86 6.58 13.24 -26.77
N GLU A 87 6.29 12.76 -27.98
CA GLU A 87 7.05 11.68 -28.62
C GLU A 87 8.51 12.06 -28.87
N LEU A 88 8.76 13.30 -29.32
CA LEU A 88 10.12 13.81 -29.50
C LEU A 88 10.89 13.82 -28.17
N LEU A 89 10.30 14.38 -27.11
CA LEU A 89 10.92 14.43 -25.78
C LEU A 89 11.17 13.03 -25.21
N ARG A 90 10.26 12.08 -25.42
CA ARG A 90 10.48 10.68 -25.02
C ARG A 90 11.66 10.05 -25.77
N THR A 91 11.79 10.35 -27.06
CA THR A 91 12.90 9.83 -27.88
C THR A 91 14.24 10.43 -27.45
N GLU A 92 14.28 11.74 -27.17
CA GLU A 92 15.47 12.42 -26.63
C GLU A 92 15.84 11.87 -25.24
N LEU A 93 14.87 11.65 -24.35
CA LEU A 93 15.11 11.12 -23.02
C LEU A 93 15.60 9.66 -23.06
N GLN A 94 15.11 8.85 -24.00
CA GLN A 94 15.65 7.51 -24.27
C GLN A 94 17.08 7.55 -24.83
N GLN A 95 17.39 8.50 -25.72
CA GLN A 95 18.76 8.66 -26.23
C GLN A 95 19.73 9.14 -25.15
N LEU A 96 19.30 10.06 -24.27
CA LEU A 96 20.10 10.51 -23.13
C LEU A 96 20.37 9.35 -22.16
N ARG A 97 19.35 8.56 -21.80
CA ARG A 97 19.52 7.35 -20.98
C ARG A 97 20.45 6.32 -21.63
N LYS A 98 20.36 6.12 -22.94
CA LYS A 98 21.26 5.21 -23.69
C LYS A 98 22.71 5.71 -23.71
N THR A 99 22.90 7.02 -23.76
CA THR A 99 24.22 7.66 -23.75
C THR A 99 24.84 7.63 -22.35
N GLU A 100 24.03 7.81 -21.32
CA GLU A 100 24.39 7.62 -19.90
C GLU A 100 24.80 6.15 -19.64
N LEU A 101 24.08 5.19 -20.22
CA LEU A 101 24.42 3.76 -20.15
C LEU A 101 25.77 3.42 -20.80
N LEU A 102 26.16 4.13 -21.86
CA LEU A 102 27.44 3.95 -22.57
C LEU A 102 28.63 4.62 -21.86
N LEU A 103 28.38 5.62 -21.00
CA LEU A 103 29.40 6.31 -20.21
C LEU A 103 29.78 5.56 -18.90
N LEU A 104 28.99 4.55 -18.50
CA LEU A 104 29.20 3.74 -17.29
C LEU A 104 30.30 2.66 -17.42
N SER A 105 31.41 2.96 -18.09
CA SER A 105 32.62 2.10 -18.08
C SER A 105 33.38 2.09 -16.73
N GLY A 106 32.76 2.68 -15.70
CA GLY A 106 33.13 2.56 -14.28
C GLY A 106 31.88 2.57 -13.40
N ALA A 107 30.86 1.79 -13.75
CA ALA A 107 29.60 1.72 -13.00
C ALA A 107 29.85 1.49 -11.50
N PRO A 108 29.24 2.29 -10.61
CA PRO A 108 29.28 2.06 -9.17
C PRO A 108 28.91 0.62 -8.81
N ALA A 109 29.59 0.06 -7.81
CA ALA A 109 29.26 -1.28 -7.32
C ALA A 109 27.81 -1.30 -6.75
N PRO A 110 27.09 -2.44 -6.86
CA PRO A 110 25.75 -2.56 -6.30
C PRO A 110 25.75 -2.25 -4.80
N ARG A 111 24.73 -1.54 -4.31
CA ARG A 111 24.62 -1.21 -2.88
C ARG A 111 24.19 -2.45 -2.08
N ARG A 112 25.15 -3.13 -1.47
CA ARG A 112 24.90 -4.39 -0.74
C ARG A 112 24.21 -4.13 0.59
N LEU A 113 23.41 -5.11 1.00
CA LEU A 113 22.77 -5.13 2.33
C LEU A 113 23.81 -5.02 3.44
N LEU A 114 24.93 -5.75 3.34
CA LEU A 114 25.98 -5.78 4.37
C LEU A 114 26.63 -4.42 4.62
N ASP A 115 26.64 -3.55 3.59
CA ASP A 115 27.24 -2.22 3.63
C ASP A 115 26.25 -1.15 4.11
N ALA A 116 24.95 -1.37 3.89
CA ALA A 116 23.90 -0.40 4.18
C ALA A 116 23.09 -0.69 5.46
N ALA A 117 23.05 -1.94 5.91
CA ALA A 117 22.29 -2.33 7.10
C ALA A 117 22.98 -1.90 8.39
N ALA A 118 22.17 -1.52 9.39
CA ALA A 118 22.66 -1.23 10.72
C ALA A 118 23.36 -2.44 11.34
N GLU A 119 24.37 -2.16 12.17
CA GLU A 119 24.87 -3.15 13.11
C GLU A 119 23.92 -3.24 14.31
N LEU A 120 23.48 -4.46 14.61
CA LEU A 120 22.58 -4.74 15.72
C LEU A 120 23.39 -5.09 16.96
N ARG A 121 23.23 -4.32 18.04
CA ARG A 121 23.91 -4.55 19.32
C ARG A 121 22.92 -4.56 20.47
N GLN A 122 23.27 -5.27 21.54
CA GLN A 122 22.51 -5.18 22.79
C GLN A 122 22.67 -3.77 23.36
N GLY A 123 21.56 -3.14 23.70
CA GLY A 123 21.50 -1.81 24.30
C GLY A 123 21.56 -1.85 25.84
N PRO A 124 21.15 -0.76 26.51
CA PRO A 124 21.28 -0.60 27.98
C PRO A 124 20.35 -1.48 28.82
N GLY A 125 19.51 -2.31 28.19
CA GLY A 125 18.61 -3.24 28.87
C GLY A 125 18.50 -4.57 28.12
N PRO A 126 17.97 -5.62 28.78
CA PRO A 126 17.85 -6.96 28.17
C PRO A 126 16.91 -6.97 26.96
N ASP A 127 15.92 -6.08 26.95
CA ASP A 127 14.93 -5.96 25.88
C ASP A 127 15.21 -4.77 24.95
N VAL A 128 16.42 -4.19 24.96
CA VAL A 128 16.76 -3.05 24.10
C VAL A 128 17.84 -3.44 23.12
N TRP A 129 17.59 -3.12 21.85
CA TRP A 129 18.55 -3.25 20.78
C TRP A 129 18.93 -1.88 20.23
N GLU A 130 20.21 -1.70 19.96
CA GLU A 130 20.75 -0.55 19.24
C GLU A 130 20.99 -0.93 17.77
N LEU A 131 20.50 -0.08 16.87
CA LEU A 131 20.71 -0.14 15.44
C LEU A 131 21.69 0.97 15.07
N ARG A 132 22.93 0.61 14.77
CA ARG A 132 24.02 1.56 14.51
C ARG A 132 24.30 1.66 13.01
N TYR A 133 24.09 2.83 12.44
CA TYR A 133 24.44 3.16 11.06
C TYR A 133 25.73 3.98 11.05
N GLY A 134 26.85 3.32 10.73
CA GLY A 134 28.17 3.95 10.82
C GLY A 134 28.46 4.46 12.23
N ASP A 135 29.23 5.54 12.31
CA ASP A 135 29.74 6.06 13.59
C ASP A 135 28.79 7.01 14.33
N SER A 136 27.75 7.53 13.66
CA SER A 136 27.01 8.71 14.13
C SER A 136 25.50 8.56 14.30
N CYS A 137 24.87 7.51 13.76
CA CYS A 137 23.42 7.32 13.90
C CYS A 137 23.13 6.04 14.68
N VAL A 138 22.51 6.21 15.85
CA VAL A 138 22.04 5.11 16.70
C VAL A 138 20.53 5.25 16.87
N LEU A 139 19.80 4.22 16.47
CA LEU A 139 18.38 4.09 16.77
C LEU A 139 18.19 2.99 17.83
N SER A 140 17.16 3.14 18.67
CA SER A 140 16.84 2.15 19.69
C SER A 140 15.58 1.38 19.31
N TYR A 141 15.52 0.11 19.69
CA TYR A 141 14.36 -0.75 19.51
C TYR A 141 14.09 -1.51 20.81
N VAL A 142 12.91 -1.30 21.40
CA VAL A 142 12.48 -2.00 22.61
C VAL A 142 11.69 -3.24 22.18
N ASP A 143 12.21 -4.41 22.53
CA ASP A 143 11.75 -5.71 22.05
C ASP A 143 11.30 -6.64 23.20
N PRO A 144 10.17 -6.34 23.85
CA PRO A 144 9.71 -7.13 24.99
C PRO A 144 9.24 -8.54 24.62
N MET A 145 8.99 -8.82 23.33
CA MET A 145 8.44 -10.08 22.83
C MET A 145 9.46 -10.93 22.07
N GLY A 146 10.74 -10.52 22.03
CA GLY A 146 11.78 -11.26 21.31
C GLY A 146 11.58 -11.32 19.79
N VAL A 147 11.03 -10.26 19.20
CA VAL A 147 10.85 -10.09 17.75
C VAL A 147 12.18 -10.20 17.00
N VAL A 148 13.26 -9.65 17.58
CA VAL A 148 14.61 -9.75 17.03
C VAL A 148 15.04 -11.21 16.95
N ASP A 149 14.88 -11.97 18.03
CA ASP A 149 15.27 -13.38 18.07
C ASP A 149 14.39 -14.25 17.17
N TYR A 150 13.09 -13.98 17.11
CA TYR A 150 12.19 -14.61 16.15
C TYR A 150 12.66 -14.35 14.71
N THR A 151 13.00 -13.10 14.40
CA THR A 151 13.50 -12.69 13.08
C THR A 151 14.84 -13.34 12.77
N ARG A 152 15.73 -13.53 13.76
CA ARG A 152 16.99 -14.28 13.60
C ARG A 152 16.72 -15.73 13.23
N GLY A 153 15.78 -16.39 13.92
CA GLY A 153 15.37 -17.75 13.62
C GLY A 153 14.82 -17.88 12.20
N TRP A 154 13.96 -16.94 11.79
CA TRP A 154 13.47 -16.87 10.41
C TRP A 154 14.60 -16.65 9.41
N ALA A 155 15.49 -15.68 9.64
CA ALA A 155 16.58 -15.35 8.72
C ALA A 155 17.50 -16.55 8.51
N GLY A 156 17.91 -17.23 9.60
CA GLY A 156 18.72 -18.45 9.50
C GLY A 156 18.04 -19.54 8.66
N ALA A 157 16.76 -19.81 8.92
CA ALA A 157 15.99 -20.79 8.13
C ALA A 157 15.80 -20.38 6.66
N ALA A 158 15.64 -19.08 6.40
CA ALA A 158 15.49 -18.53 5.06
C ALA A 158 16.79 -18.63 4.26
N LEU A 159 17.93 -18.30 4.87
CA LEU A 159 19.26 -18.44 4.26
C LEU A 159 19.56 -19.90 3.93
N GLN A 160 19.28 -20.83 4.85
CA GLN A 160 19.44 -22.26 4.61
C GLN A 160 18.54 -22.76 3.48
N ALA A 161 17.28 -22.32 3.45
CA ALA A 161 16.33 -22.69 2.40
C ALA A 161 16.72 -22.15 1.02
N ALA A 162 17.37 -20.99 0.97
CA ALA A 162 17.80 -20.37 -0.28
C ALA A 162 18.91 -21.16 -0.99
N VAL A 163 19.79 -21.82 -0.21
CA VAL A 163 20.90 -22.63 -0.73
C VAL A 163 20.54 -24.11 -0.93
N ASP A 164 19.40 -24.56 -0.39
CA ASP A 164 18.91 -25.93 -0.59
C ASP A 164 18.42 -26.13 -2.03
N GLY A 165 19.25 -26.79 -2.83
CA GLY A 165 19.02 -27.17 -4.22
C GLY A 165 17.77 -28.03 -4.44
N TYR A 166 17.35 -28.80 -3.44
CA TYR A 166 16.26 -29.78 -3.55
C TYR A 166 14.89 -29.20 -3.20
N ARG A 167 14.82 -28.00 -2.62
CA ARG A 167 13.57 -27.43 -2.11
C ARG A 167 12.67 -26.89 -3.23
N PRO A 168 11.46 -27.42 -3.50
CA PRO A 168 10.66 -27.00 -4.66
C PRO A 168 10.07 -25.57 -4.57
N THR A 169 10.24 -24.87 -3.43
CA THR A 169 9.61 -23.59 -3.12
C THR A 169 10.63 -22.54 -2.65
N ALA A 170 10.28 -21.27 -2.80
CA ALA A 170 10.98 -20.15 -2.16
C ALA A 170 10.97 -20.27 -0.62
N PRO A 171 11.90 -19.56 0.06
CA PRO A 171 11.84 -19.35 1.50
C PRO A 171 10.49 -18.80 1.96
N ALA A 172 10.08 -19.15 3.18
CA ALA A 172 8.83 -18.65 3.74
C ALA A 172 8.89 -17.12 3.91
N PRO A 173 7.85 -16.37 3.52
CA PRO A 173 7.84 -14.93 3.74
C PRO A 173 7.73 -14.62 5.24
N LEU A 174 8.37 -13.51 5.65
CA LEU A 174 8.20 -12.92 6.97
C LEU A 174 7.09 -11.87 6.90
N LEU A 175 6.09 -11.98 7.78
CA LEU A 175 5.14 -10.92 8.04
C LEU A 175 5.52 -10.23 9.35
N VAL A 176 5.81 -8.94 9.27
CA VAL A 176 5.85 -8.09 10.46
C VAL A 176 4.40 -7.68 10.75
N SER A 177 3.77 -8.38 11.70
CA SER A 177 2.33 -8.30 11.95
C SER A 177 2.06 -7.63 13.29
N GLY A 178 1.01 -6.83 13.35
CA GLY A 178 0.58 -6.16 14.58
C GLY A 178 -0.61 -5.26 14.32
N LEU A 179 -1.28 -4.84 15.39
CA LEU A 179 -2.36 -3.86 15.33
C LEU A 179 -1.82 -2.48 14.92
N ILE A 180 -2.72 -1.50 14.80
CA ILE A 180 -2.38 -0.13 14.45
C ILE A 180 -1.30 0.44 15.40
N LYS A 181 -0.35 1.22 14.83
CA LYS A 181 0.73 1.91 15.58
C LYS A 181 1.49 1.00 16.56
N THR A 182 1.88 -0.19 16.09
CA THR A 182 2.74 -1.15 16.83
C THR A 182 4.21 -1.12 16.40
N GLY A 183 4.59 -0.25 15.46
CA GLY A 183 5.99 -0.12 15.01
C GLY A 183 6.36 -0.98 13.79
N LYS A 184 5.37 -1.52 13.07
CA LYS A 184 5.57 -2.45 11.95
C LYS A 184 6.56 -1.96 10.90
N SER A 185 6.34 -0.76 10.34
CA SER A 185 7.23 -0.19 9.32
C SER A 185 8.64 0.05 9.85
N TYR A 186 8.80 0.44 11.11
CA TYR A 186 10.12 0.61 11.73
C TYR A 186 10.86 -0.73 11.86
N THR A 187 10.16 -1.78 12.32
CA THR A 187 10.73 -3.13 12.39
C THR A 187 11.09 -3.65 11.01
N LEU A 188 10.24 -3.45 10.00
CA LEU A 188 10.48 -3.86 8.62
C LEU A 188 11.69 -3.13 8.01
N GLU A 189 11.80 -1.83 8.20
CA GLU A 189 12.82 -0.99 7.55
C GLU A 189 14.20 -1.08 8.22
N HIS A 190 14.25 -1.25 9.54
CA HIS A 190 15.51 -1.17 10.29
C HIS A 190 15.92 -2.51 10.92
N VAL A 191 14.99 -3.17 11.61
CA VAL A 191 15.32 -4.38 12.38
C VAL A 191 15.56 -5.58 11.45
N VAL A 192 14.65 -5.82 10.49
CA VAL A 192 14.76 -6.95 9.57
C VAL A 192 16.06 -6.92 8.76
N PRO A 193 16.46 -5.81 8.09
CA PRO A 193 17.74 -5.74 7.39
C PRO A 193 18.95 -5.95 8.29
N ALA A 194 18.94 -5.38 9.50
CA ALA A 194 20.04 -5.55 10.45
C ALA A 194 20.22 -7.01 10.89
N VAL A 195 19.11 -7.72 11.16
CA VAL A 195 19.12 -9.14 11.50
C VAL A 195 19.57 -10.02 10.33
N VAL A 196 19.10 -9.75 9.11
CA VAL A 196 19.53 -10.52 7.92
C VAL A 196 21.03 -10.28 7.65
N ALA A 197 21.51 -9.05 7.77
CA ALA A 197 22.92 -8.73 7.64
C ALA A 197 23.77 -9.43 8.71
N GLU A 198 23.32 -9.45 9.98
CA GLU A 198 23.96 -10.19 11.06
C GLU A 198 24.07 -11.69 10.73
N ALA A 199 22.98 -12.30 10.24
CA ALA A 199 22.96 -13.72 9.87
C ALA A 199 23.91 -14.04 8.70
N LEU A 200 23.97 -13.17 7.68
CA LEU A 200 24.91 -13.29 6.56
C LEU A 200 26.37 -13.19 7.01
N ARG A 201 26.70 -12.22 7.87
CA ARG A 201 28.06 -12.08 8.44
C ARG A 201 28.47 -13.34 9.21
N LYS A 202 27.56 -13.94 9.97
CA LYS A 202 27.77 -15.20 10.69
C LYS A 202 27.95 -16.40 9.76
N ALA A 203 27.30 -16.41 8.60
CA ALA A 203 27.44 -17.47 7.60
C ALA A 203 28.80 -17.45 6.87
N GLY A 204 29.51 -16.31 6.89
CA GLY A 204 30.86 -16.15 6.34
C GLY A 204 30.88 -15.65 4.88
N GLY A 205 32.02 -15.06 4.47
CA GLY A 205 32.23 -14.37 3.18
C GLY A 205 32.34 -15.27 1.93
N ALA A 206 31.73 -16.45 1.97
CA ALA A 206 31.55 -17.33 0.81
C ALA A 206 30.08 -17.76 0.67
N HIS A 207 29.18 -17.17 1.46
CA HIS A 207 27.77 -17.53 1.42
C HIS A 207 27.14 -17.08 0.09
N PRO A 208 26.35 -17.92 -0.61
CA PRO A 208 25.74 -17.56 -1.90
C PRO A 208 24.85 -16.31 -1.88
N LEU A 209 24.45 -15.87 -0.68
CA LEU A 209 23.62 -14.70 -0.45
C LEU A 209 24.39 -13.46 0.02
N GLU A 210 25.72 -13.47 0.04
CA GLU A 210 26.54 -12.36 0.57
C GLU A 210 26.36 -11.04 -0.20
N CYS A 211 26.21 -11.11 -1.52
CA CYS A 211 25.99 -9.94 -2.39
C CYS A 211 24.52 -9.48 -2.43
N MET A 212 23.73 -9.82 -1.41
CA MET A 212 22.31 -9.47 -1.37
C MET A 212 22.10 -7.96 -1.43
N VAL A 213 21.13 -7.53 -2.23
CA VAL A 213 20.66 -6.15 -2.33
C VAL A 213 19.27 -6.01 -1.71
N VAL A 214 18.85 -4.79 -1.40
CA VAL A 214 17.53 -4.52 -0.80
C VAL A 214 16.62 -3.86 -1.82
N LEU A 215 15.43 -4.41 -2.02
CA LEU A 215 14.33 -3.76 -2.73
C LEU A 215 13.34 -3.23 -1.68
N ARG A 216 13.19 -1.91 -1.61
CA ARG A 216 12.20 -1.24 -0.78
C ARG A 216 10.97 -0.92 -1.60
N LEU A 217 9.83 -1.51 -1.25
CA LEU A 217 8.58 -1.34 -1.95
C LEU A 217 7.54 -0.79 -0.99
N ARG A 218 7.01 0.41 -1.27
CA ARG A 218 5.83 0.96 -0.60
C ARG A 218 4.63 0.82 -1.53
N ALA A 219 3.81 -0.19 -1.30
CA ALA A 219 2.76 -0.57 -2.24
C ALA A 219 1.60 0.44 -2.33
N ASP A 220 1.42 1.28 -1.31
CA ASP A 220 0.44 2.38 -1.31
C ASP A 220 0.81 3.53 -2.27
N THR A 221 2.08 3.65 -2.65
CA THR A 221 2.55 4.66 -3.62
C THR A 221 2.28 4.28 -5.07
N LEU A 222 1.86 3.04 -5.33
CA LEU A 222 1.57 2.55 -6.67
C LEU A 222 0.23 3.11 -7.18
N ASN A 223 0.13 3.32 -8.49
CA ASN A 223 -1.13 3.73 -9.11
C ASN A 223 -2.19 2.62 -9.06
N ARG A 224 -2.96 2.60 -7.97
CA ARG A 224 -4.09 1.68 -7.78
C ARG A 224 -5.42 2.19 -8.34
N GLN A 225 -5.54 3.47 -8.71
CA GLN A 225 -6.84 4.08 -9.04
C GLN A 225 -7.31 3.81 -10.47
N ASP A 226 -6.39 3.34 -11.32
CA ASP A 226 -6.63 3.02 -12.73
C ASP A 226 -6.59 1.48 -12.98
N GLY A 227 -6.93 0.70 -11.96
CA GLY A 227 -7.01 -0.76 -12.03
C GLY A 227 -5.66 -1.49 -11.95
N ALA A 228 -5.69 -2.81 -12.07
CA ALA A 228 -4.51 -3.66 -11.89
C ALA A 228 -3.43 -3.43 -12.96
N ALA A 229 -3.81 -3.11 -14.20
CA ALA A 229 -2.85 -2.90 -15.28
C ALA A 229 -1.95 -1.69 -14.99
N ALA A 230 -2.55 -0.58 -14.52
CA ALA A 230 -1.80 0.62 -14.14
C ALA A 230 -0.92 0.38 -12.91
N LEU A 231 -1.44 -0.35 -11.90
CA LEU A 231 -0.68 -0.72 -10.71
C LEU A 231 0.56 -1.53 -11.09
N LEU A 232 0.40 -2.57 -11.90
CA LEU A 232 1.51 -3.44 -12.32
C LEU A 232 2.48 -2.72 -13.25
N LYS A 233 1.99 -1.83 -14.13
CA LYS A 233 2.86 -0.97 -14.93
C LYS A 233 3.75 -0.12 -14.03
N ASN A 234 3.18 0.55 -13.03
CA ASN A 234 3.93 1.40 -12.13
C ASN A 234 4.87 0.62 -11.22
N LEU A 235 4.51 -0.60 -10.83
CA LEU A 235 5.42 -1.53 -10.16
C LEU A 235 6.62 -1.90 -11.06
N LEU A 236 6.41 -2.18 -12.34
CA LEU A 236 7.51 -2.47 -13.27
C LEU A 236 8.42 -1.25 -13.51
N GLU A 237 7.85 -0.05 -13.57
CA GLU A 237 8.62 1.21 -13.61
C GLU A 237 9.51 1.34 -12.36
N LEU A 238 8.94 1.15 -11.16
CA LEU A 238 9.69 1.19 -9.90
C LEU A 238 10.83 0.17 -9.87
N LEU A 239 10.60 -1.05 -10.37
CA LEU A 239 11.64 -2.08 -10.44
C LEU A 239 12.78 -1.70 -11.39
N LEU A 240 12.49 -1.01 -12.50
CA LEU A 240 13.51 -0.52 -13.42
C LEU A 240 14.32 0.61 -12.80
N ASP A 241 13.65 1.56 -12.15
CA ASP A 241 14.30 2.66 -11.44
C ASP A 241 15.19 2.11 -10.32
N TRP A 242 14.71 1.13 -9.54
CA TRP A 242 15.51 0.46 -8.51
C TRP A 242 16.77 -0.20 -9.06
N VAL A 243 16.67 -0.94 -10.17
CA VAL A 243 17.84 -1.57 -10.79
C VAL A 243 18.86 -0.54 -11.25
N GLN A 244 18.39 0.59 -11.77
CA GLN A 244 19.23 1.70 -12.21
C GLN A 244 19.90 2.41 -11.02
N ASP A 245 19.11 2.84 -10.03
CA ASP A 245 19.57 3.64 -8.90
C ASP A 245 20.52 2.86 -7.97
N GLU A 246 20.20 1.59 -7.70
CA GLU A 246 20.98 0.72 -6.82
C GLU A 246 22.02 -0.13 -7.57
N HIS A 247 22.17 0.09 -8.89
CA HIS A 247 23.14 -0.57 -9.76
C HIS A 247 23.05 -2.10 -9.71
N VAL A 248 21.83 -2.63 -9.70
CA VAL A 248 21.57 -4.05 -9.49
C VAL A 248 21.93 -4.85 -10.74
N PRO A 249 22.76 -5.92 -10.63
CA PRO A 249 23.09 -6.76 -11.78
C PRO A 249 21.86 -7.51 -12.30
N VAL A 250 21.62 -7.39 -13.60
CA VAL A 250 20.51 -8.03 -14.31
C VAL A 250 21.01 -8.62 -15.62
N ARG A 251 20.45 -9.78 -16.01
CA ARG A 251 20.81 -10.47 -17.24
C ARG A 251 20.71 -9.56 -18.46
N ALA A 252 21.68 -9.67 -19.36
CA ALA A 252 21.71 -8.92 -20.61
C ALA A 252 20.36 -8.97 -21.36
N GLY A 253 19.87 -7.79 -21.76
CA GLY A 253 18.61 -7.63 -22.48
C GLY A 253 17.34 -7.62 -21.61
N ALA A 254 17.42 -7.95 -20.31
CA ALA A 254 16.24 -7.99 -19.44
C ALA A 254 15.61 -6.61 -19.22
N VAL A 255 16.44 -5.58 -19.03
CA VAL A 255 16.00 -4.18 -18.92
C VAL A 255 15.27 -3.75 -20.20
N GLN A 256 15.88 -3.98 -21.37
CA GLN A 256 15.26 -3.61 -22.64
C GLN A 256 13.94 -4.35 -22.85
N ALA A 257 13.88 -5.66 -22.57
CA ALA A 257 12.66 -6.43 -22.69
C ALA A 257 11.53 -5.93 -21.77
N ALA A 258 11.85 -5.46 -20.56
CA ALA A 258 10.90 -4.84 -19.66
C ALA A 258 10.45 -3.45 -20.17
N MET A 259 11.37 -2.63 -20.67
CA MET A 259 11.04 -1.32 -21.29
C MET A 259 10.15 -1.48 -22.53
N ASP A 260 10.41 -2.48 -23.38
CA ASP A 260 9.59 -2.78 -24.54
C ASP A 260 8.17 -3.16 -24.13
N LYS A 261 8.02 -3.88 -23.01
CA LYS A 261 6.71 -4.19 -22.43
C LYS A 261 6.00 -2.95 -21.89
N LEU A 262 6.71 -2.01 -21.27
CA LEU A 262 6.12 -0.73 -20.84
C LEU A 262 5.69 0.15 -22.03
N ALA A 263 6.44 0.11 -23.13
CA ALA A 263 6.14 0.88 -24.34
C ALA A 263 4.89 0.37 -25.06
N LEU A 264 4.65 -0.95 -25.02
CA LEU A 264 3.41 -1.57 -25.46
C LEU A 264 2.34 -1.28 -24.40
N PHE A 265 1.65 -0.13 -24.49
CA PHE A 265 0.55 0.21 -23.60
C PHE A 265 -0.57 -0.84 -23.75
N ALA A 266 -0.55 -1.85 -22.89
CA ALA A 266 -1.53 -2.91 -22.86
C ALA A 266 -2.35 -2.77 -21.58
N ALA A 267 -3.68 -2.74 -21.72
CA ALA A 267 -4.60 -2.91 -20.60
C ALA A 267 -4.54 -4.32 -19.98
N ASP A 268 -3.67 -5.20 -20.50
CA ASP A 268 -3.47 -6.56 -20.06
C ASP A 268 -2.54 -6.63 -18.84
N TYR A 269 -3.14 -6.66 -17.66
CA TYR A 269 -2.45 -6.86 -16.39
C TYR A 269 -1.74 -8.22 -16.30
N ALA A 270 -2.20 -9.26 -17.01
CA ALA A 270 -1.56 -10.57 -16.98
C ALA A 270 -0.23 -10.56 -17.73
N ALA A 271 -0.17 -9.86 -18.86
CA ALA A 271 1.08 -9.62 -19.58
C ALA A 271 2.08 -8.81 -18.75
N MET A 272 1.61 -7.78 -18.04
CA MET A 272 2.46 -6.99 -17.12
C MET A 272 2.98 -7.82 -15.95
N GLY A 273 2.11 -8.61 -15.30
CA GLY A 273 2.53 -9.52 -14.23
C GLY A 273 3.56 -10.53 -14.71
N ALA A 274 3.41 -11.10 -15.92
CA ALA A 274 4.41 -11.98 -16.51
C ALA A 274 5.74 -11.26 -16.81
N ALA A 275 5.71 -9.98 -17.20
CA ALA A 275 6.91 -9.17 -17.41
C ALA A 275 7.67 -8.93 -16.09
N ILE A 276 6.97 -8.55 -15.03
CA ILE A 276 7.54 -8.40 -13.67
C ILE A 276 8.19 -9.70 -13.21
N MET A 277 7.49 -10.84 -13.35
CA MET A 277 8.03 -12.15 -12.98
C MET A 277 9.31 -12.51 -13.74
N ARG A 278 9.36 -12.22 -15.05
CA ARG A 278 10.55 -12.47 -15.87
C ARG A 278 11.69 -11.54 -15.48
N PHE A 279 11.39 -10.28 -15.19
CA PHE A 279 12.38 -9.28 -14.79
C PHE A 279 13.02 -9.64 -13.45
N LEU A 280 12.23 -9.98 -12.42
CA LEU A 280 12.75 -10.42 -11.12
C LEU A 280 13.58 -11.71 -11.23
N LYS A 281 13.23 -12.63 -12.13
CA LYS A 281 14.03 -13.84 -12.43
C LYS A 281 15.33 -13.55 -13.20
N ALA A 282 15.46 -12.35 -13.77
CA ALA A 282 16.65 -11.93 -14.50
C ALA A 282 17.65 -11.18 -13.60
N VAL A 283 17.25 -10.79 -12.38
CA VAL A 283 18.17 -10.26 -11.37
C VAL A 283 19.19 -11.33 -11.00
N GLU A 284 20.48 -10.99 -11.08
CA GLU A 284 21.58 -11.95 -10.94
C GLU A 284 22.13 -12.01 -9.51
N VAL A 285 21.64 -11.14 -8.63
CA VAL A 285 21.99 -11.09 -7.22
C VAL A 285 20.80 -11.47 -6.33
N PRO A 286 21.04 -11.97 -5.11
CA PRO A 286 19.98 -12.14 -4.13
C PRO A 286 19.31 -10.84 -3.74
N VAL A 287 18.03 -10.90 -3.37
CA VAL A 287 17.23 -9.73 -3.04
C VAL A 287 16.48 -9.93 -1.72
N LEU A 288 16.63 -8.99 -0.80
CA LEU A 288 15.73 -8.81 0.33
C LEU A 288 14.66 -7.80 -0.05
N VAL A 289 13.40 -8.24 -0.16
CA VAL A 289 12.26 -7.37 -0.47
C VAL A 289 11.60 -6.93 0.82
N LEU A 290 11.61 -5.63 1.09
CA LEU A 290 10.88 -4.98 2.17
C LEU A 290 9.63 -4.35 1.56
N CYS A 291 8.49 -5.02 1.68
CA CYS A 291 7.22 -4.56 1.13
C CYS A 291 6.34 -4.02 2.25
N ASP A 292 6.24 -2.69 2.34
CA ASP A 292 5.30 -2.00 3.21
C ASP A 292 3.98 -1.74 2.47
N GLU A 293 2.90 -1.61 3.24
CA GLU A 293 1.54 -1.38 2.77
C GLU A 293 1.04 -2.44 1.76
N VAL A 294 1.47 -3.69 1.93
CA VAL A 294 1.26 -4.80 0.97
C VAL A 294 -0.20 -5.02 0.58
N GLN A 295 -1.16 -4.73 1.47
CA GLN A 295 -2.58 -4.85 1.16
C GLN A 295 -3.01 -3.99 -0.03
N SER A 296 -2.29 -2.91 -0.30
CA SER A 296 -2.53 -2.01 -1.44
C SER A 296 -2.38 -2.73 -2.78
N LEU A 297 -1.54 -3.76 -2.85
CA LEU A 297 -1.40 -4.63 -4.03
C LEU A 297 -2.67 -5.43 -4.31
N PHE A 298 -3.44 -5.78 -3.27
CA PHE A 298 -4.65 -6.58 -3.39
C PHE A 298 -5.91 -5.74 -3.66
N LEU A 299 -5.78 -4.40 -3.71
CA LEU A 299 -6.90 -3.47 -3.79
C LEU A 299 -6.79 -2.47 -4.96
N PRO A 300 -6.52 -2.92 -6.21
CA PRO A 300 -6.66 -2.05 -7.37
C PRO A 300 -8.13 -1.64 -7.56
N THR A 301 -8.38 -0.40 -7.94
CA THR A 301 -9.71 0.16 -8.14
C THR A 301 -9.86 0.80 -9.52
N ILE A 302 -11.06 0.79 -10.10
CA ILE A 302 -11.43 1.53 -11.31
C ILE A 302 -12.68 2.34 -10.99
N GLY A 303 -12.62 3.66 -11.13
CA GLY A 303 -13.74 4.54 -10.79
C GLY A 303 -14.17 4.43 -9.32
N GLY A 304 -13.21 4.20 -8.42
CA GLY A 304 -13.45 4.03 -6.97
C GLY A 304 -14.00 2.67 -6.54
N LYS A 305 -14.24 1.74 -7.47
CA LYS A 305 -14.67 0.36 -7.17
C LYS A 305 -13.53 -0.61 -7.34
N LEU A 306 -13.49 -1.69 -6.55
CA LEU A 306 -12.47 -2.73 -6.68
C LEU A 306 -12.47 -3.33 -8.10
N ASP A 307 -11.31 -3.36 -8.74
CA ASP A 307 -11.04 -4.15 -9.95
C ASP A 307 -10.94 -5.61 -9.55
N VAL A 308 -12.09 -6.27 -9.38
CA VAL A 308 -12.18 -7.64 -8.85
C VAL A 308 -11.32 -8.62 -9.65
N SER A 309 -11.32 -8.50 -10.98
CA SER A 309 -10.57 -9.41 -11.85
C SER A 309 -9.07 -9.19 -11.71
N GLY A 310 -8.63 -7.94 -11.71
CA GLY A 310 -7.23 -7.57 -11.52
C GLY A 310 -6.72 -7.92 -10.11
N ALA A 311 -7.52 -7.64 -9.08
CA ALA A 311 -7.22 -7.97 -7.68
C ALA A 311 -7.04 -9.49 -7.49
N THR A 312 -7.95 -10.28 -8.08
CA THR A 312 -7.89 -11.76 -8.05
C THR A 312 -6.63 -12.26 -8.75
N TYR A 313 -6.29 -11.72 -9.92
CA TYR A 313 -5.05 -12.07 -10.62
C TYR A 313 -3.81 -11.75 -9.78
N ILE A 314 -3.74 -10.53 -9.21
CA ILE A 314 -2.59 -10.12 -8.39
C ILE A 314 -2.46 -11.04 -7.17
N ARG A 315 -3.54 -11.29 -6.43
CA ARG A 315 -3.55 -12.14 -5.23
C ARG A 315 -3.20 -13.60 -5.58
N ASP A 316 -4.00 -14.22 -6.43
CA ASP A 316 -4.01 -15.68 -6.61
C ASP A 316 -2.92 -16.19 -7.54
N THR A 317 -2.48 -15.33 -8.46
CA THR A 317 -1.49 -15.69 -9.48
C THR A 317 -0.16 -15.01 -9.19
N LEU A 318 -0.08 -13.68 -9.26
CA LEU A 318 1.20 -12.98 -9.21
C LEU A 318 1.86 -13.10 -7.83
N MET A 319 1.19 -12.64 -6.77
CA MET A 319 1.73 -12.62 -5.41
C MET A 319 1.94 -14.03 -4.88
N LYS A 320 0.99 -14.95 -5.10
CA LYS A 320 1.20 -16.37 -4.77
C LYS A 320 2.45 -16.93 -5.46
N THR A 321 2.65 -16.63 -6.75
CA THR A 321 3.83 -17.09 -7.48
C THR A 321 5.11 -16.51 -6.90
N LEU A 322 5.13 -15.21 -6.58
CA LEU A 322 6.30 -14.56 -5.97
C LEU A 322 6.65 -15.15 -4.60
N LEU A 323 5.65 -15.39 -3.75
CA LEU A 323 5.84 -15.83 -2.36
C LEU A 323 6.12 -17.33 -2.22
N VAL A 324 5.68 -18.17 -3.16
CA VAL A 324 5.81 -19.64 -3.08
C VAL A 324 6.78 -20.20 -4.11
N TYR A 325 6.68 -19.73 -5.36
CA TYR A 325 7.39 -20.28 -6.51
C TYR A 325 8.39 -19.29 -7.11
N GLY A 326 8.69 -18.21 -6.39
CA GLY A 326 9.66 -17.20 -6.76
C GLY A 326 11.09 -17.76 -6.75
N PRO A 327 12.07 -16.96 -7.18
CA PRO A 327 13.47 -17.34 -7.06
C PRO A 327 13.83 -17.59 -5.59
N ARG A 328 14.61 -18.65 -5.31
CA ARG A 328 15.01 -19.00 -3.93
C ARG A 328 15.94 -17.97 -3.29
N THR A 329 16.55 -17.12 -4.10
CA THR A 329 17.44 -16.02 -3.70
C THR A 329 16.69 -14.73 -3.37
N VAL A 330 15.35 -14.72 -3.45
CA VAL A 330 14.50 -13.58 -3.10
C VAL A 330 13.79 -13.86 -1.78
N LEU A 331 14.06 -13.04 -0.76
CA LEU A 331 13.46 -13.11 0.55
C LEU A 331 12.38 -12.01 0.67
N TRP A 332 11.15 -12.40 1.02
CA TRP A 332 10.04 -11.45 1.16
C TRP A 332 9.75 -11.15 2.62
N CYS A 333 9.78 -9.86 2.97
CA CYS A 333 9.36 -9.33 4.25
C CYS A 333 8.21 -8.34 4.00
N LEU A 334 7.06 -8.62 4.61
CA LEU A 334 5.79 -7.95 4.31
C LEU A 334 5.26 -7.27 5.57
N THR A 335 4.75 -6.06 5.41
CA THR A 335 3.85 -5.43 6.37
C THR A 335 2.86 -4.52 5.66
N GLY A 336 1.96 -3.92 6.44
CA GLY A 336 1.11 -2.85 5.96
C GLY A 336 0.14 -2.38 7.02
N SER A 337 -0.49 -1.23 6.79
CA SER A 337 -1.46 -0.66 7.71
C SER A 337 -2.61 -1.63 7.99
N SER A 338 -3.28 -2.16 6.95
CA SER A 338 -4.32 -3.19 7.15
C SER A 338 -3.78 -4.61 7.14
N MET A 339 -3.25 -5.04 8.28
CA MET A 339 -2.84 -6.43 8.48
C MET A 339 -4.01 -7.41 8.45
N ALA A 340 -5.22 -7.00 8.87
CA ALA A 340 -6.44 -7.81 8.74
C ALA A 340 -6.68 -8.22 7.27
N GLN A 341 -6.75 -7.23 6.36
CA GLN A 341 -6.91 -7.50 4.92
C GLN A 341 -5.73 -8.28 4.33
N THR A 342 -4.50 -8.02 4.79
CA THR A 342 -3.32 -8.77 4.35
C THR A 342 -3.47 -10.25 4.67
N TRP A 343 -3.79 -10.60 5.92
CA TRP A 343 -3.98 -11.98 6.34
C TRP A 343 -5.17 -12.65 5.68
N VAL A 344 -6.28 -11.92 5.47
CA VAL A 344 -7.42 -12.39 4.66
C VAL A 344 -6.97 -12.72 3.24
N SER A 345 -6.24 -11.81 2.59
CA SER A 345 -5.75 -12.02 1.22
C SER A 345 -4.79 -13.22 1.12
N LEU A 346 -3.92 -13.44 2.11
CA LEU A 346 -3.05 -14.62 2.17
C LEU A 346 -3.80 -15.93 2.42
N ALA A 347 -4.90 -15.87 3.19
CA ALA A 347 -5.77 -17.02 3.43
C ALA A 347 -6.57 -17.41 2.18
N ASP A 348 -7.01 -16.40 1.42
CA ASP A 348 -7.81 -16.58 0.20
C ASP A 348 -7.01 -17.08 -0.99
N MET A 349 -5.68 -16.93 -0.97
CA MET A 349 -4.83 -17.48 -2.03
C MET A 349 -5.10 -18.99 -2.16
N PRO A 350 -5.37 -19.49 -3.37
CA PRO A 350 -5.68 -20.90 -3.57
C PRO A 350 -4.52 -21.75 -3.07
N PRO A 351 -4.74 -22.96 -2.52
CA PRO A 351 -3.64 -23.77 -2.00
C PRO A 351 -2.73 -24.30 -3.13
N ASN A 352 -3.26 -24.88 -4.21
CA ASN A 352 -2.51 -25.53 -5.32
C ASN A 352 -1.16 -26.17 -4.90
N GLY A 353 -1.17 -26.98 -3.83
CA GLY A 353 0.01 -27.63 -3.24
C GLY A 353 0.63 -26.92 -2.03
N TYR A 354 0.59 -25.59 -1.96
CA TYR A 354 1.13 -24.80 -0.84
C TYR A 354 0.24 -23.62 -0.46
N ALA A 355 -0.40 -23.69 0.70
CA ALA A 355 -1.12 -22.57 1.29
C ALA A 355 -0.13 -21.54 1.87
N VAL A 356 -0.24 -20.27 1.46
CA VAL A 356 0.69 -19.21 1.91
C VAL A 356 0.50 -18.93 3.40
N ILE A 357 -0.74 -18.84 3.87
CA ILE A 357 -1.07 -18.56 5.28
C ILE A 357 -0.42 -19.52 6.28
N THR A 358 -0.25 -20.81 5.94
CA THR A 358 0.35 -21.80 6.85
C THR A 358 1.88 -21.78 6.82
N ARG A 359 2.45 -21.25 5.74
CA ARG A 359 3.91 -21.15 5.57
C ARG A 359 4.48 -19.84 6.05
N ALA A 360 3.68 -18.78 6.06
CA ALA A 360 4.15 -17.45 6.41
C ALA A 360 4.60 -17.40 7.89
N CYS A 361 5.81 -16.88 8.11
CA CYS A 361 6.33 -16.63 9.45
C CYS A 361 5.81 -15.27 9.93
N ALA A 362 5.38 -15.16 11.18
CA ALA A 362 4.79 -13.93 11.70
C ALA A 362 5.62 -13.40 12.88
N ALA A 363 6.37 -12.34 12.64
CA ALA A 363 6.95 -11.52 13.70
C ALA A 363 5.83 -10.64 14.27
N VAL A 364 5.23 -11.07 15.38
CA VAL A 364 4.09 -10.39 15.99
C VAL A 364 4.57 -9.28 16.93
N LEU A 365 4.16 -8.05 16.66
CA LEU A 365 4.43 -6.90 17.50
C LEU A 365 3.35 -6.73 18.58
N PRO A 366 3.73 -6.44 19.83
CA PRO A 366 2.76 -6.23 20.90
C PRO A 366 1.93 -4.98 20.68
N ALA A 367 0.62 -5.08 20.94
CA ALA A 367 -0.29 -3.93 20.93
C ALA A 367 -0.16 -3.07 22.21
N THR A 368 0.22 -3.71 23.32
CA THR A 368 0.36 -3.08 24.64
C THR A 368 1.71 -3.46 25.24
N HIS A 369 2.33 -2.52 25.94
CA HIS A 369 3.61 -2.67 26.63
C HIS A 369 3.42 -2.54 28.14
N SER A 370 4.34 -3.14 28.90
CA SER A 370 4.33 -2.99 30.36
C SER A 370 4.70 -1.55 30.76
N PRO A 371 4.33 -1.10 31.97
CA PRO A 371 4.76 0.21 32.49
C PRO A 371 6.29 0.39 32.44
N LEU A 372 7.04 -0.66 32.79
CA LEU A 372 8.51 -0.65 32.76
C LEU A 372 9.07 -0.44 31.35
N HIS A 373 8.46 -1.06 30.33
CA HIS A 373 8.87 -0.83 28.93
C HIS A 373 8.48 0.57 28.44
N MET A 374 7.37 1.13 28.92
CA MET A 374 6.97 2.50 28.61
C MET A 374 7.89 3.53 29.28
N ASP A 375 8.35 3.28 30.51
CA ASP A 375 9.37 4.10 31.20
C ASP A 375 10.69 4.11 30.43
N LEU A 376 11.15 2.93 30.04
CA LEU A 376 12.37 2.81 29.26
C LEU A 376 12.26 3.52 27.90
N ALA A 377 11.13 3.38 27.20
CA ALA A 377 10.89 4.11 25.96
C ALA A 377 10.89 5.63 26.16
N TRP A 378 10.33 6.10 27.28
CA TRP A 378 10.33 7.52 27.63
C TRP A 378 11.75 8.06 27.88
N GLU A 379 12.57 7.33 28.63
CA GLU A 379 13.98 7.70 28.85
C GLU A 379 14.77 7.76 27.53
N LEU A 380 14.55 6.80 26.63
CA LEU A 380 15.17 6.79 25.30
C LEU A 380 14.71 7.98 24.44
N LEU A 381 13.43 8.38 24.52
CA LEU A 381 12.93 9.57 23.83
C LEU A 381 13.53 10.86 24.39
N GLN A 382 13.66 10.98 25.71
CA GLN A 382 14.33 12.12 26.36
C GLN A 382 15.79 12.22 25.94
N ALA A 383 16.51 11.10 25.87
CA ALA A 383 17.89 11.07 25.39
C ALA A 383 18.00 11.45 23.90
N ARG A 384 17.07 10.96 23.07
CA ARG A 384 17.03 11.26 21.63
C ARG A 384 16.79 12.75 21.37
N PHE A 385 15.88 13.36 22.12
CA PHE A 385 15.53 14.77 21.99
C PHE A 385 16.20 15.60 23.10
N ALA A 386 17.47 15.31 23.40
CA ALA A 386 18.24 16.05 24.39
C ALA A 386 18.20 17.56 24.11
N GLY A 387 17.83 18.34 25.13
CA GLY A 387 17.64 19.80 25.01
C GLY A 387 16.20 20.22 24.71
N VAL A 388 15.28 19.28 24.49
CA VAL A 388 13.84 19.52 24.46
C VAL A 388 13.23 19.06 25.77
N ASP A 389 12.52 19.96 26.46
CA ASP A 389 11.73 19.63 27.64
C ASP A 389 10.45 18.90 27.20
N LEU A 390 10.42 17.57 27.38
CA LEU A 390 9.27 16.73 27.02
C LEU A 390 8.27 16.71 28.18
N ASP A 391 7.03 17.11 27.92
CA ASP A 391 5.98 17.11 28.93
C ASP A 391 5.58 15.68 29.32
N LEU A 392 5.66 15.36 30.61
CA LEU A 392 5.36 14.04 31.15
C LEU A 392 3.88 13.63 30.92
N GLU A 393 2.97 14.58 30.73
CA GLU A 393 1.58 14.28 30.37
C GLU A 393 1.46 13.53 29.04
N LEU A 394 2.38 13.72 28.09
CA LEU A 394 2.39 12.95 26.84
C LEU A 394 2.49 11.45 27.12
N ARG A 395 3.35 11.05 28.06
CA ARG A 395 3.50 9.66 28.50
C ARG A 395 2.24 9.17 29.22
N HIS A 396 1.70 9.96 30.15
CA HIS A 396 0.55 9.54 30.96
C HIS A 396 -0.75 9.41 30.16
N LEU A 397 -0.95 10.28 29.17
CA LEU A 397 -2.14 10.29 28.34
C LEU A 397 -2.03 9.36 27.14
N CYS A 398 -0.83 8.96 26.73
CA CYS A 398 -0.63 8.00 25.65
C CYS A 398 -1.07 6.59 26.10
N PRO A 399 -1.81 5.85 25.25
CA PRO A 399 -1.93 4.41 25.36
C PRO A 399 -0.57 3.74 25.57
N SER A 400 -0.53 2.59 26.25
CA SER A 400 0.71 1.84 26.51
C SER A 400 1.28 1.18 25.25
N SER A 401 1.61 1.97 24.23
CA SER A 401 2.28 1.58 22.99
C SER A 401 3.49 2.47 22.76
N ILE A 402 4.67 1.86 22.67
CA ILE A 402 5.94 2.56 22.43
C ILE A 402 5.93 3.28 21.08
N ALA A 403 5.43 2.62 20.03
CA ALA A 403 5.36 3.21 18.71
C ALA A 403 4.38 4.39 18.67
N LEU A 404 3.24 4.30 19.37
CA LEU A 404 2.31 5.42 19.47
C LEU A 404 2.91 6.60 20.24
N LEU A 405 3.59 6.33 21.37
CA LEU A 405 4.28 7.35 22.16
C LEU A 405 5.36 8.06 21.34
N THR A 406 6.13 7.31 20.55
CA THR A 406 7.16 7.87 19.68
C THR A 406 6.58 8.83 18.64
N VAL A 407 5.47 8.45 18.01
CA VAL A 407 4.77 9.30 17.03
C VAL A 407 4.16 10.52 17.73
N LEU A 408 3.51 10.33 18.88
CA LEU A 408 2.91 11.41 19.66
C LEU A 408 3.94 12.48 20.06
N VAL A 409 5.10 12.06 20.59
CA VAL A 409 6.18 12.97 20.98
C VAL A 409 6.73 13.72 19.77
N THR A 410 6.95 13.02 18.66
CA THR A 410 7.46 13.64 17.43
C THR A 410 6.48 14.69 16.90
N GLU A 411 5.18 14.37 16.81
CA GLU A 411 4.17 15.32 16.34
C GLU A 411 3.98 16.50 17.31
N TRP A 412 4.11 16.28 18.62
CA TRP A 412 4.04 17.37 19.61
C TRP A 412 5.21 18.35 19.45
N ILE A 413 6.42 17.83 19.20
CA ILE A 413 7.61 18.63 18.91
C ILE A 413 7.41 19.41 17.60
N ASP A 414 6.97 18.75 16.55
CA ASP A 414 6.75 19.35 15.23
C ASP A 414 5.63 20.41 15.25
N ALA A 415 4.62 20.23 16.11
CA ALA A 415 3.57 21.22 16.40
C ALA A 415 4.05 22.39 17.28
N ASN A 416 5.36 22.53 17.47
CA ASN A 416 5.99 23.56 18.29
C ASN A 416 5.54 23.53 19.76
N ARG A 417 5.32 22.33 20.30
CA ARG A 417 5.11 22.07 21.74
C ARG A 417 3.94 22.85 22.33
N PRO A 418 2.70 22.58 21.89
CA PRO A 418 1.52 23.23 22.45
C PRO A 418 1.44 23.00 23.96
N LYS A 419 1.09 24.07 24.70
CA LYS A 419 1.01 24.06 26.17
C LYS A 419 -0.16 23.23 26.70
N ASP A 420 -1.25 23.16 25.95
CA ASP A 420 -2.40 22.31 26.29
C ASP A 420 -2.16 20.90 25.76
N VAL A 421 -1.39 20.12 26.55
CA VAL A 421 -1.00 18.75 26.18
C VAL A 421 -2.22 17.85 26.11
N ALA A 422 -3.18 18.00 27.03
CA ALA A 422 -4.39 17.20 27.05
C ALA A 422 -5.25 17.40 25.77
N ALA A 423 -5.48 18.64 25.34
CA ALA A 423 -6.18 18.91 24.10
C ALA A 423 -5.44 18.35 22.88
N PHE A 424 -4.11 18.53 22.85
CA PHE A 424 -3.27 17.98 21.78
C PHE A 424 -3.35 16.45 21.70
N VAL A 425 -3.20 15.73 22.83
CA VAL A 425 -3.28 14.26 22.85
C VAL A 425 -4.68 13.78 22.44
N SER A 426 -5.74 14.49 22.84
CA SER A 426 -7.12 14.17 22.44
C SER A 426 -7.31 14.27 20.92
N GLU A 427 -6.86 15.37 20.31
CA GLU A 427 -6.90 15.56 18.86
C GLU A 427 -6.03 14.52 18.13
N PHE A 428 -4.84 14.25 18.65
CA PHE A 428 -3.96 13.21 18.12
C PHE A 428 -4.63 11.84 18.12
N LYS A 429 -5.24 11.42 19.24
CA LYS A 429 -5.97 10.14 19.32
C LYS A 429 -7.10 10.08 18.30
N ARG A 430 -7.83 11.17 18.10
CA ARG A 430 -8.90 11.23 17.09
C ARG A 430 -8.36 11.05 15.68
N ALA A 431 -7.37 11.85 15.30
CA ALA A 431 -6.85 11.90 13.94
C ALA A 431 -5.97 10.69 13.58
N LYS A 432 -5.13 10.22 14.51
CA LYS A 432 -4.09 9.22 14.25
C LYS A 432 -4.44 7.83 14.73
N LEU A 433 -5.21 7.71 15.80
CA LEU A 433 -5.61 6.40 16.30
C LEU A 433 -6.93 5.99 15.68
N VAL A 434 -8.01 6.75 15.86
CA VAL A 434 -9.35 6.33 15.42
C VAL A 434 -9.53 6.40 13.91
N GLU A 435 -9.21 7.53 13.27
CA GLU A 435 -9.42 7.68 11.83
C GLU A 435 -8.51 6.74 10.99
N GLU A 436 -7.26 6.55 11.41
CA GLU A 436 -6.39 5.55 10.76
C GLU A 436 -6.85 4.12 11.07
N SER A 437 -7.30 3.82 12.30
CA SER A 437 -7.86 2.51 12.63
C SER A 437 -9.09 2.19 11.81
N ARG A 438 -9.92 3.19 11.53
CA ARG A 438 -11.07 3.02 10.64
C ARG A 438 -10.63 2.55 9.27
N LYS A 439 -9.63 3.22 8.68
CA LYS A 439 -9.10 2.82 7.37
C LYS A 439 -8.53 1.40 7.42
N GLU A 440 -7.81 1.05 8.49
CA GLU A 440 -7.21 -0.27 8.69
C GLU A 440 -8.28 -1.38 8.81
N TRP A 441 -9.24 -1.23 9.71
CA TRP A 441 -10.27 -2.23 9.97
C TRP A 441 -11.32 -2.31 8.87
N LYS A 442 -11.70 -1.18 8.26
CA LYS A 442 -12.74 -1.14 7.22
C LYS A 442 -12.37 -2.06 6.06
N LEU A 443 -11.14 -1.98 5.56
CA LEU A 443 -10.70 -2.82 4.44
C LEU A 443 -10.84 -4.32 4.72
N GLY A 444 -10.50 -4.76 5.93
CA GLY A 444 -10.61 -6.17 6.32
C GLY A 444 -12.02 -6.64 6.70
N LEU A 445 -12.90 -5.73 7.13
CA LEU A 445 -14.23 -6.08 7.66
C LEU A 445 -15.38 -5.81 6.69
N GLU A 446 -15.23 -4.88 5.75
CA GLU A 446 -16.30 -4.47 4.84
C GLU A 446 -16.80 -5.62 3.96
N ALA A 447 -15.87 -6.47 3.49
CA ALA A 447 -16.18 -7.66 2.71
C ALA A 447 -16.67 -8.86 3.55
N MET A 448 -16.62 -8.78 4.88
CA MET A 448 -16.98 -9.91 5.75
C MET A 448 -18.50 -10.05 5.88
N PRO A 449 -19.02 -11.26 6.14
CA PRO A 449 -20.41 -11.43 6.55
C PRO A 449 -20.69 -10.67 7.86
N GLU A 450 -21.93 -10.21 8.02
CA GLU A 450 -22.39 -9.50 9.23
C GLU A 450 -22.06 -10.28 10.51
N GLN A 451 -22.33 -11.59 10.52
CA GLN A 451 -22.02 -12.45 11.65
C GLN A 451 -20.54 -12.40 12.05
N GLN A 452 -19.62 -12.33 11.08
CA GLN A 452 -18.19 -12.22 11.40
C GLN A 452 -17.83 -10.84 11.96
N ARG A 453 -18.46 -9.77 11.46
CA ARG A 453 -18.28 -8.43 12.03
C ARG A 453 -18.79 -8.35 13.47
N LEU A 454 -19.94 -8.96 13.76
CA LEU A 454 -20.46 -9.10 15.12
C LEU A 454 -19.52 -9.91 16.01
N THR A 455 -18.98 -11.02 15.51
CA THR A 455 -17.95 -11.79 16.23
C THR A 455 -16.70 -10.95 16.53
N VAL A 456 -16.26 -10.07 15.61
CA VAL A 456 -15.16 -9.13 15.86
C VAL A 456 -15.55 -8.09 16.90
N LEU A 457 -16.77 -7.55 16.86
CA LEU A 457 -17.28 -6.63 17.88
C LEU A 457 -17.33 -7.29 19.27
N ASP A 458 -17.72 -8.56 19.37
CA ASP A 458 -17.75 -9.30 20.64
C ASP A 458 -16.36 -9.42 21.29
N LEU A 459 -15.29 -9.40 20.51
CA LEU A 459 -13.91 -9.36 21.03
C LEU A 459 -13.60 -8.06 21.80
N SER A 460 -14.39 -7.01 21.58
CA SER A 460 -14.28 -5.75 22.30
C SER A 460 -14.81 -5.82 23.74
N SER A 461 -15.53 -6.88 24.12
CA SER A 461 -16.07 -7.05 25.46
C SER A 461 -15.46 -8.26 26.16
N PRO A 462 -14.64 -8.06 27.22
CA PRO A 462 -14.10 -9.16 28.00
C PRO A 462 -15.18 -10.05 28.65
N GLY A 463 -16.35 -9.48 28.96
CA GLY A 463 -17.48 -10.19 29.55
C GLY A 463 -18.25 -11.07 28.56
N VAL A 464 -18.28 -10.69 27.27
CA VAL A 464 -18.96 -11.43 26.20
C VAL A 464 -17.98 -12.37 25.51
N GLY A 465 -16.95 -11.82 24.86
CA GLY A 465 -15.97 -12.54 24.04
C GLY A 465 -16.55 -13.35 22.89
N ALA A 466 -15.69 -13.88 22.02
CA ALA A 466 -16.07 -14.60 20.80
C ALA A 466 -15.32 -15.93 20.60
N ARG A 467 -15.85 -16.81 19.75
CA ARG A 467 -15.19 -18.08 19.34
C ARG A 467 -14.44 -17.87 18.03
N ILE A 468 -13.27 -17.22 18.11
CA ILE A 468 -12.45 -16.91 16.91
C ILE A 468 -11.96 -18.15 16.16
N ASP A 469 -11.98 -19.33 16.79
CA ASP A 469 -11.56 -20.60 16.21
C ASP A 469 -12.57 -21.18 15.20
N ARG A 470 -13.84 -20.75 15.29
CA ARG A 470 -14.95 -21.27 14.47
C ARG A 470 -15.63 -20.19 13.63
N ASP A 471 -15.76 -19.00 14.20
CA ASP A 471 -16.70 -18.00 13.70
C ASP A 471 -16.04 -16.90 12.87
N LEU A 472 -14.71 -16.93 12.72
CA LEU A 472 -13.95 -15.96 11.93
C LEU A 472 -13.29 -16.58 10.73
N HIS A 473 -13.13 -15.77 9.68
CA HIS A 473 -12.29 -16.08 8.53
C HIS A 473 -10.89 -16.51 8.98
N PRO A 474 -10.27 -17.55 8.38
CA PRO A 474 -8.95 -18.04 8.82
C PRO A 474 -7.88 -16.95 8.86
N GLY A 475 -7.91 -16.01 7.92
CA GLY A 475 -7.02 -14.83 7.93
C GLY A 475 -7.23 -13.94 9.15
N LEU A 476 -8.48 -13.57 9.46
CA LEU A 476 -8.81 -12.76 10.63
C LEU A 476 -8.45 -13.47 11.94
N ARG A 477 -8.72 -14.77 12.03
CA ARG A 477 -8.30 -15.59 13.17
C ARG A 477 -6.79 -15.53 13.35
N ARG A 478 -6.02 -15.78 12.29
CA ARG A 478 -4.55 -15.79 12.34
C ARG A 478 -3.97 -14.43 12.76
N PHE A 479 -4.61 -13.35 12.32
CA PHE A 479 -4.26 -11.99 12.70
C PHE A 479 -4.58 -11.67 14.17
N LEU A 480 -5.75 -12.07 14.65
CA LEU A 480 -6.29 -11.66 15.95
C LEU A 480 -5.84 -12.52 17.12
N GLU A 481 -5.58 -13.81 16.88
CA GLU A 481 -5.21 -14.78 17.91
C GLU A 481 -4.04 -14.31 18.80
N PRO A 482 -2.92 -13.76 18.26
CA PRO A 482 -1.81 -13.27 19.07
C PRO A 482 -2.13 -12.06 19.96
N HIS A 483 -3.20 -11.33 19.62
CA HIS A 483 -3.63 -10.12 20.35
C HIS A 483 -4.81 -10.40 21.29
N SER A 484 -5.25 -11.66 21.36
CA SER A 484 -6.43 -12.07 22.10
C SER A 484 -6.07 -12.87 23.35
N LYS A 485 -6.90 -12.76 24.38
CA LYS A 485 -6.81 -13.56 25.61
C LYS A 485 -7.97 -14.55 25.65
N ARG A 486 -7.66 -15.79 26.01
CA ARG A 486 -8.66 -16.86 26.14
C ARG A 486 -9.21 -16.91 27.56
N ARG A 487 -10.53 -17.00 27.67
CA ARG A 487 -11.28 -17.18 28.92
C ARG A 487 -11.41 -18.66 29.29
N ALA A 488 -11.81 -18.92 30.53
CA ALA A 488 -12.02 -20.29 31.04
C ALA A 488 -13.13 -21.05 30.28
N ASP A 489 -14.18 -20.36 29.82
CA ASP A 489 -15.22 -20.92 28.95
C ASP A 489 -14.74 -21.17 27.51
N GLY A 490 -13.51 -20.78 27.20
CA GLY A 490 -12.84 -20.90 25.91
C GLY A 490 -13.21 -19.81 24.89
N ARG A 491 -13.96 -18.77 25.26
CA ARG A 491 -14.16 -17.58 24.43
C ARG A 491 -12.92 -16.68 24.50
N TRP A 492 -12.76 -15.81 23.50
CA TRP A 492 -11.62 -14.91 23.35
C TRP A 492 -12.05 -13.45 23.43
N TYR A 493 -11.17 -12.57 23.85
CA TYR A 493 -11.36 -11.12 23.82
C TYR A 493 -10.01 -10.44 23.53
N LEU A 494 -10.02 -9.23 22.96
CA LEU A 494 -8.77 -8.51 22.71
C LEU A 494 -8.10 -8.09 24.02
N GLY A 495 -6.79 -8.34 24.14
CA GLY A 495 -6.03 -8.01 25.34
C GLY A 495 -5.91 -6.50 25.59
N ASP A 496 -5.74 -5.72 24.51
CA ASP A 496 -5.53 -4.27 24.57
C ASP A 496 -6.85 -3.50 24.72
N ALA A 497 -6.92 -2.58 25.68
CA ALA A 497 -8.15 -1.83 25.96
C ALA A 497 -8.52 -0.82 24.88
N HIS A 498 -7.54 -0.12 24.31
CA HIS A 498 -7.78 0.89 23.29
C HIS A 498 -8.23 0.27 21.98
N GLN A 499 -7.73 -0.91 21.63
CA GLN A 499 -8.21 -1.65 20.47
C GLN A 499 -9.66 -2.12 20.64
N ARG A 500 -10.09 -2.41 21.88
CA ARG A 500 -11.50 -2.67 22.18
C ARG A 500 -12.36 -1.41 21.98
N GLU A 501 -11.90 -0.25 22.46
CA GLU A 501 -12.58 1.04 22.24
C GLU A 501 -12.75 1.32 20.75
N ILE A 502 -11.66 1.17 19.98
CA ILE A 502 -11.63 1.37 18.54
C ILE A 502 -12.67 0.48 17.85
N LEU A 503 -12.72 -0.82 18.17
CA LEU A 503 -13.71 -1.72 17.55
C LEU A 503 -15.17 -1.34 17.87
N ARG A 504 -15.47 -0.89 19.09
CA ARG A 504 -16.81 -0.43 19.47
C ARG A 504 -17.22 0.86 18.76
N LEU A 505 -16.27 1.75 18.57
CA LEU A 505 -16.49 2.95 17.76
C LEU A 505 -16.73 2.55 16.29
N LEU A 506 -16.03 1.55 15.78
CA LEU A 506 -16.07 1.18 14.36
C LEU A 506 -17.29 0.35 13.95
N ILE A 507 -17.79 -0.52 14.83
CA ILE A 507 -18.84 -1.48 14.51
C ILE A 507 -20.05 -1.18 15.39
N LYS A 508 -21.20 -0.92 14.75
CA LYS A 508 -22.47 -0.74 15.45
C LYS A 508 -22.98 -2.07 16.05
N PRO A 509 -23.94 -2.03 17.00
CA PRO A 509 -24.53 -3.24 17.57
C PRO A 509 -25.19 -4.17 16.54
N ASP A 510 -25.60 -3.65 15.38
CA ASP A 510 -26.14 -4.42 14.25
C ASP A 510 -25.05 -4.96 13.30
N GLY A 511 -23.77 -4.78 13.63
CA GLY A 511 -22.64 -5.23 12.82
C GLY A 511 -22.32 -4.34 11.64
N THR A 512 -23.01 -3.22 11.44
CA THR A 512 -22.68 -2.25 10.37
C THR A 512 -21.45 -1.42 10.73
N LEU A 513 -20.62 -1.10 9.74
CA LEU A 513 -19.43 -0.26 9.94
C LEU A 513 -19.81 1.22 9.97
N ARG A 514 -19.23 1.97 10.91
CA ARG A 514 -19.44 3.41 11.03
C ARG A 514 -18.57 4.20 10.05
N GLU A 515 -19.14 5.29 9.53
CA GLU A 515 -18.43 6.23 8.65
C GLU A 515 -18.03 7.54 9.37
N SER A 516 -18.61 7.83 10.53
CA SER A 516 -18.33 9.04 11.34
C SER A 516 -18.79 8.85 12.79
N TRP A 517 -18.38 9.76 13.68
CA TRP A 517 -18.71 9.79 15.11
C TRP A 517 -18.90 11.23 15.59
N SER A 518 -19.69 11.44 16.64
CA SER A 518 -19.75 12.74 17.32
C SER A 518 -18.61 12.93 18.33
N ASP A 519 -18.37 14.18 18.72
CA ASP A 519 -17.40 14.52 19.77
C ASP A 519 -17.73 13.86 21.12
N GLU A 520 -19.03 13.67 21.42
CA GLU A 520 -19.48 13.04 22.65
C GLU A 520 -19.22 11.52 22.65
N GLU A 521 -19.46 10.85 21.53
CA GLU A 521 -19.20 9.42 21.37
C GLU A 521 -17.70 9.10 21.51
N PHE A 522 -16.85 9.99 20.99
CA PHE A 522 -15.39 9.85 21.11
C PHE A 522 -14.90 10.04 22.55
N SER A 523 -15.60 10.86 23.34
CA SER A 523 -15.22 11.16 24.73
C SER A 523 -15.75 10.11 25.73
N ALA A 524 -16.54 9.15 25.27
CA ALA A 524 -17.14 8.12 26.11
C ALA A 524 -16.09 7.06 26.52
N SER A 525 -16.01 6.79 27.82
CA SER A 525 -15.23 5.69 28.37
C SER A 525 -15.78 4.32 27.93
N LEU A 526 -14.95 3.27 27.98
CA LEU A 526 -15.40 1.89 27.74
C LEU A 526 -16.67 1.51 28.53
N THR A 527 -16.75 1.94 29.80
CA THR A 527 -17.89 1.68 30.67
C THR A 527 -19.16 2.41 30.21
N GLN A 528 -19.02 3.62 29.64
CA GLN A 528 -20.13 4.35 29.03
C GLN A 528 -20.57 3.72 27.71
N LEU A 529 -19.61 3.19 26.93
CA LEU A 529 -19.89 2.41 25.72
C LEU A 529 -20.51 1.03 26.01
N ASP A 530 -20.28 0.46 27.20
CA ASP A 530 -20.90 -0.79 27.65
C ASP A 530 -22.35 -0.61 28.14
N ALA A 531 -22.74 0.61 28.50
CA ALA A 531 -24.06 0.93 29.05
C ALA A 531 -25.07 1.43 27.99
N ALA A 532 -24.60 1.69 26.76
CA ALA A 532 -25.38 2.13 25.61
C ALA A 532 -25.56 0.98 24.62
#